data_AF-A0A392QS68-F1
#
_entry.id   AF-A0A392QS68-F1
#
_cell.length_a   1.000
_cell.length_b   1.000
_cell.length_c   1.000
_cell.angle_alpha   90.00
_cell.angle_beta   90.00
_cell.angle_gamma   90.00
#
_symmetry.space_group_name_H-M   'P 1'
#
loop_
_entity.id
_entity.type
_entity.pdbx_description
1 polymer ?
#
loop_
_entity_poly.entity_id
_entity_poly.type
_entity_poly.pdbx_seq_one_letter_code
_entity_poly.pdbx_strand_id
1 'polypeptide(L)'
;RWQWQPDPDTGYTVRGAYQLPTTMDSIIVDDAEHLIWHPQVPLKVSVFAWRLLRDRLPTKSNLVTRGILSSAAHHCVSGCGTAESTHHLFIFCSTFGSIWDLVRSWIDISSTGFTSIRDHFVQFTLSAGGSRARRSFLQLIWLASVWVVWTERNHRLFRGSASTPHQMLDKIKLFSY
;
A
#
# COMPACT_ATOMS: atom_id res chain seq x y z
N ARG A 1 17.28 39.10 4.81
CA ARG A 1 16.53 39.47 3.58
C ARG A 1 16.11 38.16 2.93
N TRP A 2 14.83 37.95 2.65
CA TRP A 2 14.38 36.69 2.03
C TRP A 2 14.77 36.69 0.55
N GLN A 3 15.38 35.59 0.09
CA GLN A 3 15.82 35.41 -1.29
C GLN A 3 15.34 34.06 -1.81
N TRP A 4 14.84 34.07 -3.05
CA TRP A 4 14.40 32.89 -3.76
C TRP A 4 15.62 32.13 -4.28
N GLN A 5 16.00 31.06 -3.57
CA GLN A 5 17.20 30.28 -3.91
C GLN A 5 17.18 29.58 -5.28
N PRO A 6 16.04 29.10 -5.80
CA PRO A 6 16.01 28.39 -7.08
C PRO A 6 16.36 29.24 -8.30
N ASP A 7 16.15 30.56 -8.22
CA ASP A 7 16.55 31.51 -9.25
C ASP A 7 16.88 32.86 -8.58
N PRO A 8 18.15 33.07 -8.20
CA PRO A 8 18.56 34.28 -7.48
C PRO A 8 18.65 35.52 -8.39
N ASP A 9 18.72 35.33 -9.71
CA ASP A 9 18.85 36.43 -10.68
C ASP A 9 17.47 36.98 -11.10
N THR A 10 16.52 36.10 -11.39
CA THR A 10 15.16 36.48 -11.81
C THR A 10 14.18 36.60 -10.64
N GLY A 11 14.50 35.99 -9.49
CA GLY A 11 13.67 36.00 -8.29
C GLY A 11 12.48 35.05 -8.33
N TYR A 12 11.55 35.20 -7.38
CA TYR A 12 10.36 34.33 -7.30
C TYR A 12 9.44 34.56 -8.49
N THR A 13 9.09 33.49 -9.19
CA THR A 13 8.00 33.48 -10.17
C THR A 13 7.03 32.36 -9.84
N VAL A 14 5.73 32.60 -10.03
CA VAL A 14 4.69 31.57 -9.83
C VAL A 14 4.97 30.36 -10.72
N ARG A 15 5.40 30.60 -11.97
CA ARG A 15 5.81 29.54 -12.90
C ARG A 15 6.99 28.72 -12.38
N GLY A 16 8.07 29.35 -11.94
CA GLY A 16 9.24 28.65 -11.38
C GLY A 16 8.89 27.89 -10.09
N ALA A 17 8.07 28.48 -9.23
CA ALA A 17 7.60 27.83 -8.00
C ALA A 17 6.72 26.61 -8.28
N TYR A 18 5.87 26.64 -9.31
CA TYR A 18 5.09 25.47 -9.76
C TYR A 18 5.96 24.44 -10.47
N GLN A 19 6.96 24.88 -11.24
CA GLN A 19 7.84 23.98 -11.96
C GLN A 19 8.71 23.15 -11.02
N LEU A 20 9.12 23.65 -9.85
CA LEU A 20 9.94 22.90 -8.88
C LEU A 20 9.32 21.57 -8.43
N PRO A 21 8.10 21.52 -7.87
CA PRO A 21 7.45 20.26 -7.54
C PRO A 21 7.05 19.48 -8.79
N THR A 22 6.70 20.13 -9.90
CA THR A 22 6.25 19.42 -11.12
C THR A 22 7.42 18.73 -11.85
N THR A 23 8.61 19.33 -11.88
CA THR A 23 9.82 18.69 -12.43
C THR A 23 10.30 17.55 -11.54
N MET A 24 10.17 17.67 -10.21
CA MET A 24 10.45 16.57 -9.29
C MET A 24 9.41 15.44 -9.36
N ASP A 25 8.12 15.73 -9.50
CA ASP A 25 7.06 14.73 -9.70
C ASP A 25 7.13 14.07 -11.08
N SER A 26 7.62 14.77 -12.11
CA SER A 26 7.69 14.24 -13.49
C SER A 26 8.76 13.16 -13.71
N ILE A 27 9.68 12.95 -12.77
CA ILE A 27 10.80 12.00 -12.94
C ILE A 27 10.41 10.58 -12.49
N ILE A 28 9.37 10.39 -11.67
CA ILE A 28 8.89 9.05 -11.28
C ILE A 28 7.38 9.10 -11.06
N VAL A 29 6.59 9.27 -12.13
CA VAL A 29 5.20 8.79 -12.05
C VAL A 29 5.28 7.26 -12.13
N ASP A 30 5.46 6.69 -10.94
CA ASP A 30 5.66 5.28 -10.68
C ASP A 30 4.56 4.46 -11.36
N ASP A 31 4.91 3.41 -12.11
CA ASP A 31 3.94 2.51 -12.76
C ASP A 31 2.86 2.07 -11.76
N ALA A 32 3.20 1.92 -10.48
CA ALA A 32 2.23 1.59 -9.44
C ALA A 32 1.10 2.62 -9.28
N GLU A 33 1.38 3.93 -9.38
CA GLU A 33 0.39 4.98 -9.11
C GLU A 33 -0.69 5.07 -10.18
N HIS A 34 -0.41 4.63 -11.41
CA HIS A 34 -1.43 4.51 -12.45
C HIS A 34 -2.25 3.22 -12.32
N LEU A 35 -1.64 2.14 -11.86
CA LEU A 35 -2.26 0.81 -11.85
C LEU A 35 -3.25 0.58 -10.70
N ILE A 36 -3.23 1.43 -9.66
CA ILE A 36 -4.17 1.35 -8.53
C ILE A 36 -5.58 1.86 -8.83
N TRP A 37 -5.76 2.61 -9.94
CA TRP A 37 -7.06 3.16 -10.35
C TRP A 37 -7.83 2.14 -11.20
N HIS A 38 -8.39 1.12 -10.55
CA HIS A 38 -9.09 0.03 -11.22
C HIS A 38 -10.62 0.27 -11.25
N PRO A 39 -11.31 0.13 -12.39
CA PRO A 39 -12.72 0.49 -12.51
C PRO A 39 -13.67 -0.42 -11.71
N GLN A 40 -13.24 -1.64 -11.41
CA GLN A 40 -14.05 -2.60 -10.64
C GLN A 40 -13.88 -2.46 -9.11
N VAL A 41 -13.00 -1.57 -8.63
CA VAL A 41 -12.91 -1.29 -7.19
C VAL A 41 -13.58 0.05 -6.85
N PRO A 42 -14.26 0.16 -5.71
CA PRO A 42 -14.74 1.45 -5.24
C PRO A 42 -13.59 2.45 -5.06
N LEU A 43 -13.83 3.73 -5.35
CA LEU A 43 -12.82 4.80 -5.26
C LEU A 43 -12.09 4.84 -3.90
N LYS A 44 -12.79 4.52 -2.81
CA LYS A 44 -12.19 4.44 -1.45
C LYS A 44 -11.03 3.43 -1.37
N VAL A 45 -11.07 2.35 -2.13
CA VAL A 45 -10.04 1.31 -2.16
C VAL A 45 -8.82 1.81 -2.93
N SER A 46 -9.02 2.46 -4.09
CA SER A 46 -7.92 3.09 -4.83
C SER A 46 -7.24 4.20 -4.06
N VAL A 47 -8.02 5.08 -3.40
CA VAL A 47 -7.46 6.14 -2.53
C VAL A 47 -6.70 5.55 -1.35
N PHE A 48 -7.20 4.45 -0.78
CA PHE A 48 -6.49 3.70 0.25
C PHE A 48 -5.15 3.15 -0.27
N ALA A 49 -5.14 2.49 -1.44
CA ALA A 49 -3.93 1.94 -2.05
C ALA A 49 -2.92 3.04 -2.39
N TRP A 50 -3.39 4.19 -2.89
CA TRP A 50 -2.54 5.36 -3.12
C TRP A 50 -1.85 5.83 -1.83
N ARG A 51 -2.59 5.90 -0.72
CA ARG A 51 -2.01 6.24 0.60
C ARG A 51 -1.05 5.15 1.10
N LEU A 52 -1.36 3.89 0.84
CA LEU A 52 -0.51 2.75 1.19
C LEU A 52 0.86 2.84 0.51
N LEU A 53 0.88 3.04 -0.80
CA LEU A 53 2.11 3.10 -1.60
C LEU A 53 3.01 4.31 -1.29
N ARG A 54 2.47 5.32 -0.61
CA ARG A 54 3.19 6.52 -0.15
C ARG A 54 3.51 6.50 1.34
N ASP A 55 3.28 5.37 2.02
CA ASP A 55 3.41 5.20 3.47
C ASP A 55 2.67 6.28 4.28
N ARG A 56 1.46 6.64 3.84
CA ARG A 56 0.62 7.68 4.47
C ARG A 56 -0.52 7.13 5.30
N LEU A 57 -0.62 5.81 5.46
CA LEU A 57 -1.62 5.18 6.30
C LEU A 57 -1.36 5.45 7.79
N PRO A 58 -2.41 5.46 8.64
CA PRO A 58 -2.28 5.58 10.09
C PRO A 58 -1.86 4.25 10.74
N THR A 59 -0.73 3.70 10.30
CA THR A 59 -0.03 2.61 11.00
C THR A 59 0.50 3.14 12.32
N LYS A 60 0.70 2.28 13.33
CA LYS A 60 1.18 2.76 14.64
C LYS A 60 2.55 3.44 14.53
N SER A 61 3.46 2.94 13.69
CA SER A 61 4.74 3.63 13.44
C SER A 61 4.57 5.04 12.87
N ASN A 62 3.64 5.23 11.93
CA ASN A 62 3.36 6.56 11.37
C ASN A 62 2.69 7.49 12.38
N LEU A 63 1.84 6.96 13.26
CA LEU A 63 1.20 7.73 14.33
C LEU A 63 2.20 8.14 15.43
N VAL A 64 3.16 7.27 15.78
CA VAL A 64 4.27 7.61 16.67
C VAL A 64 5.14 8.71 16.07
N THR A 65 5.49 8.59 14.79
CA THR A 65 6.29 9.61 14.08
C THR A 65 5.59 10.98 14.05
N ARG A 66 4.25 11.00 14.04
CA ARG A 66 3.44 12.23 14.11
C ARG A 66 3.19 12.74 15.53
N GLY A 67 3.72 12.07 16.56
CA GLY A 67 3.48 12.43 17.96
C GLY A 67 2.06 12.16 18.46
N ILE A 68 1.26 11.36 17.73
CA ILE A 68 -0.13 11.01 18.11
C ILE A 68 -0.15 9.85 19.11
N LEU A 69 0.77 8.88 18.93
CA LEU A 69 0.93 7.75 19.85
C LEU A 69 2.26 7.82 20.59
N SER A 70 2.29 7.30 21.81
CA SER A 70 3.53 7.09 22.56
C SER A 70 4.40 6.03 21.87
N SER A 71 5.72 6.18 21.96
CA SER A 71 6.69 5.19 21.47
C SER A 71 6.47 3.79 22.03
N ALA A 72 5.82 3.63 23.19
CA ALA A 72 5.49 2.30 23.72
C ALA A 72 4.36 1.58 22.96
N ALA A 73 3.50 2.32 22.25
CA ALA A 73 2.29 1.82 21.60
C ALA A 73 2.50 1.36 20.13
N HIS A 74 3.76 1.17 19.70
CA HIS A 74 4.12 0.93 18.30
C HIS A 74 3.97 -0.52 17.82
N HIS A 75 3.71 -1.48 18.72
CA HIS A 75 3.64 -2.91 18.39
C HIS A 75 2.44 -3.29 17.50
N CYS A 76 2.66 -4.25 16.59
CA CYS A 76 1.70 -4.76 15.63
C CYS A 76 0.41 -5.27 16.29
N VAL A 77 -0.74 -4.92 15.69
CA VAL A 77 -2.07 -5.33 16.17
C VAL A 77 -2.30 -6.84 16.11
N SER A 78 -1.51 -7.58 15.32
CA SER A 78 -1.56 -9.05 15.34
C SER A 78 -0.97 -9.68 16.59
N GLY A 79 -0.21 -8.93 17.40
CA GLY A 79 0.49 -9.46 18.57
C GLY A 79 1.80 -10.19 18.25
N CYS A 80 2.36 -10.05 17.04
CA CYS A 80 3.61 -10.72 16.66
C CYS A 80 4.89 -10.10 17.23
N GLY A 81 4.80 -9.11 18.14
CA GLY A 81 5.93 -8.53 18.86
C GLY A 81 6.78 -7.50 18.10
N THR A 82 6.51 -7.25 16.82
CA THR A 82 7.26 -6.30 15.99
C THR A 82 6.52 -4.95 15.84
N ALA A 83 7.22 -3.90 15.43
CA ALA A 83 6.64 -2.60 15.13
C ALA A 83 5.61 -2.66 13.98
N GLU A 84 4.47 -1.99 14.12
CA GLU A 84 3.47 -1.87 13.06
C GLU A 84 3.87 -0.81 12.03
N SER A 85 4.78 -1.18 11.12
CA SER A 85 5.04 -0.42 9.89
C SER A 85 4.17 -0.94 8.75
N THR A 86 4.06 -0.15 7.67
CA THR A 86 3.38 -0.58 6.45
C THR A 86 4.00 -1.86 5.87
N HIS A 87 5.33 -1.91 5.76
CA HIS A 87 6.04 -3.10 5.26
C HIS A 87 5.79 -4.32 6.16
N HIS A 88 5.89 -4.16 7.48
CA HIS A 88 5.62 -5.26 8.38
C HIS A 88 4.18 -5.74 8.25
N LEU A 89 3.21 -4.84 8.35
CA LEU A 89 1.79 -5.15 8.36
C LEU A 89 1.35 -5.89 7.09
N PHE A 90 1.77 -5.41 5.92
CA PHE A 90 1.30 -5.96 4.65
C PHE A 90 2.16 -7.09 4.12
N ILE A 91 3.43 -7.22 4.50
CA ILE A 91 4.35 -8.16 3.85
C ILE A 91 4.91 -9.20 4.83
N PHE A 92 5.50 -8.75 5.94
CA PHE A 92 6.32 -9.62 6.80
C PHE A 92 5.61 -10.15 8.05
N CYS A 93 4.41 -9.65 8.35
CA CYS A 93 3.67 -10.10 9.52
C CYS A 93 3.30 -11.57 9.38
N SER A 94 3.60 -12.39 10.38
CA SER A 94 3.24 -13.82 10.37
C SER A 94 1.74 -14.05 10.20
N THR A 95 0.91 -13.14 10.71
CA THR A 95 -0.55 -13.22 10.57
C THR A 95 -1.08 -12.63 9.28
N PHE A 96 -0.67 -11.40 8.95
CA PHE A 96 -1.21 -10.69 7.80
C PHE A 96 -0.45 -10.99 6.51
N GLY A 97 0.87 -11.14 6.56
CA GLY A 97 1.72 -11.44 5.41
C GLY A 97 1.50 -12.85 4.85
N SER A 98 1.12 -13.82 5.70
CA SER A 98 0.77 -15.18 5.26
C SER A 98 -0.43 -15.23 4.32
N ILE A 99 -1.23 -14.14 4.22
CA ILE A 99 -2.30 -14.05 3.23
C ILE A 99 -1.77 -14.16 1.80
N TRP A 100 -0.55 -13.69 1.53
CA TRP A 100 0.02 -13.71 0.19
C TRP A 100 0.39 -15.11 -0.27
N ASP A 101 0.79 -16.00 0.64
CA ASP A 101 0.99 -17.41 0.33
C ASP A 101 -0.32 -18.08 -0.08
N LEU A 102 -1.41 -17.78 0.65
CA LEU A 102 -2.74 -18.29 0.35
C LEU A 102 -3.29 -17.76 -0.98
N VAL A 103 -3.13 -16.47 -1.24
CA VAL A 103 -3.55 -15.84 -2.51
C VAL A 103 -2.76 -16.42 -3.67
N ARG A 104 -1.43 -16.57 -3.55
CA ARG A 104 -0.57 -17.17 -4.58
C ARG A 104 -0.94 -18.62 -4.87
N SER A 105 -1.20 -19.41 -3.82
CA SER A 105 -1.66 -20.80 -3.97
C SER A 105 -3.03 -20.88 -4.66
N TRP A 106 -3.93 -19.92 -4.39
CA TRP A 106 -5.25 -19.88 -5.01
C TRP A 106 -5.19 -19.58 -6.52
N ILE A 107 -4.32 -18.67 -6.94
CA ILE A 107 -4.24 -18.19 -8.34
C ILE A 107 -3.12 -18.85 -9.16
N ASP A 108 -2.40 -19.81 -8.57
CA ASP A 108 -1.28 -20.55 -9.16
C ASP A 108 -0.17 -19.66 -9.73
N ILE A 109 0.38 -18.78 -8.88
CA ILE A 109 1.49 -17.88 -9.25
C ILE A 109 2.67 -18.05 -8.29
N SER A 110 3.87 -18.18 -8.86
CA SER A 110 5.13 -18.30 -8.10
C SER A 110 5.56 -16.95 -7.51
N SER A 111 6.19 -16.98 -6.33
CA SER A 111 6.71 -15.77 -5.70
C SER A 111 8.01 -15.32 -6.35
N THR A 112 8.12 -14.03 -6.65
CA THR A 112 9.40 -13.35 -6.78
C THR A 112 9.73 -12.65 -5.46
N GLY A 113 11.01 -12.45 -5.15
CA GLY A 113 11.40 -11.70 -3.96
C GLY A 113 10.95 -10.24 -4.08
N PHE A 114 10.47 -9.67 -2.99
CA PHE A 114 10.05 -8.26 -2.94
C PHE A 114 10.74 -7.54 -1.77
N THR A 115 11.20 -6.33 -2.06
CA THR A 115 11.89 -5.45 -1.08
C THR A 115 10.97 -4.40 -0.50
N SER A 116 9.89 -4.04 -1.21
CA SER A 116 8.90 -3.07 -0.76
C SER A 116 7.46 -3.44 -1.12
N ILE A 117 6.49 -2.75 -0.51
CA ILE A 117 5.07 -2.90 -0.86
C ILE A 117 4.79 -2.47 -2.32
N ARG A 118 5.57 -1.51 -2.83
CA ARG A 118 5.52 -1.02 -4.20
C ARG A 118 6.06 -2.08 -5.17
N ASP A 119 7.24 -2.63 -4.87
CA ASP A 119 7.81 -3.72 -5.67
C ASP A 119 6.89 -4.92 -5.67
N HIS A 120 6.31 -5.26 -4.51
CA HIS A 120 5.33 -6.32 -4.38
C HIS A 120 4.12 -6.09 -5.29
N PHE A 121 3.58 -4.86 -5.38
CA PHE A 121 2.48 -4.55 -6.30
C PHE A 121 2.86 -4.70 -7.76
N VAL A 122 3.99 -4.12 -8.18
CA VAL A 122 4.44 -4.18 -9.57
C VAL A 122 4.71 -5.62 -9.97
N GLN A 123 5.46 -6.36 -9.15
CA GLN A 123 5.77 -7.77 -9.40
C GLN A 123 4.52 -8.64 -9.41
N PHE A 124 3.58 -8.43 -8.48
CA PHE A 124 2.34 -9.20 -8.44
C PHE A 124 1.47 -8.92 -9.69
N THR A 125 1.34 -7.66 -10.10
CA THR A 125 0.49 -7.30 -11.26
C THR A 125 1.09 -7.70 -12.60
N LEU A 126 2.42 -7.71 -12.71
CA LEU A 126 3.14 -8.12 -13.91
C LEU A 126 3.51 -9.61 -13.89
N SER A 127 3.25 -10.32 -12.79
CA SER A 127 3.56 -11.74 -12.67
C SER A 127 2.90 -12.54 -13.81
N ALA A 128 3.69 -13.44 -14.39
CA ALA A 128 3.31 -14.35 -15.45
C ALA A 128 3.06 -13.77 -16.87
N GLY A 129 3.60 -12.59 -17.20
CA GLY A 129 3.78 -12.14 -18.61
C GLY A 129 2.52 -12.14 -19.47
N GLY A 130 1.35 -11.94 -18.85
CA GLY A 130 0.06 -12.26 -19.44
C GLY A 130 -0.66 -11.14 -20.19
N SER A 131 -1.85 -11.45 -20.70
CA SER A 131 -2.74 -10.52 -21.39
C SER A 131 -3.18 -9.34 -20.50
N ARG A 132 -3.68 -8.26 -21.12
CA ARG A 132 -4.24 -7.09 -20.40
C ARG A 132 -5.33 -7.51 -19.40
N ALA A 133 -6.17 -8.48 -19.77
CA ALA A 133 -7.22 -9.00 -18.89
C ALA A 133 -6.64 -9.67 -17.64
N ARG A 134 -5.60 -10.49 -17.79
CA ARG A 134 -4.92 -11.13 -16.64
C ARG A 134 -4.29 -10.08 -15.72
N ARG A 135 -3.61 -9.08 -16.28
CA ARG A 135 -3.05 -7.96 -15.50
C ARG A 135 -4.13 -7.23 -14.71
N SER A 136 -5.27 -6.92 -15.34
CA SER A 136 -6.43 -6.29 -14.69
C SER A 136 -6.96 -7.14 -13.53
N PHE A 137 -7.07 -8.45 -13.74
CA PHE A 137 -7.51 -9.38 -12.69
C PHE A 137 -6.53 -9.45 -11.51
N LEU A 138 -5.23 -9.47 -11.77
CA LEU A 138 -4.20 -9.45 -10.72
C LEU A 138 -4.17 -8.12 -9.96
N GLN A 139 -4.40 -6.99 -10.64
CA GLN A 139 -4.58 -5.70 -9.97
C GLN A 139 -5.77 -5.73 -9.00
N LEU A 140 -6.91 -6.26 -9.45
CA LEU A 140 -8.11 -6.40 -8.62
C LEU A 140 -7.82 -7.24 -7.37
N ILE A 141 -7.21 -8.43 -7.53
CA ILE A 141 -6.87 -9.32 -6.41
C ILE A 141 -5.93 -8.63 -5.44
N TRP A 142 -4.90 -7.93 -5.94
CA TRP A 142 -3.95 -7.23 -5.07
C TRP A 142 -4.65 -6.14 -4.26
N LEU A 143 -5.47 -5.30 -4.91
CA LEU A 143 -6.23 -4.23 -4.27
C LEU A 143 -7.21 -4.77 -3.22
N ALA A 144 -7.91 -5.87 -3.54
CA ALA A 144 -8.78 -6.56 -2.60
C ALA A 144 -7.99 -7.11 -1.40
N SER A 145 -6.81 -7.69 -1.63
CA SER A 145 -5.95 -8.26 -0.58
C SER A 145 -5.49 -7.21 0.43
N VAL A 146 -4.92 -6.09 -0.05
CA VAL A 146 -4.49 -5.01 0.85
C VAL A 146 -5.68 -4.36 1.56
N TRP A 147 -6.84 -4.26 0.91
CA TRP A 147 -8.05 -3.74 1.54
C TRP A 147 -8.56 -4.65 2.67
N VAL A 148 -8.59 -5.97 2.44
CA VAL A 148 -8.99 -6.95 3.45
C VAL A 148 -8.03 -6.94 4.64
N VAL A 149 -6.71 -6.90 4.42
CA VAL A 149 -5.72 -6.78 5.49
C VAL A 149 -5.95 -5.52 6.33
N TRP A 150 -6.16 -4.37 5.67
CA TRP A 150 -6.39 -3.11 6.37
C TRP A 150 -7.68 -3.09 7.19
N THR A 151 -8.77 -3.57 6.60
CA THR A 151 -10.07 -3.64 7.29
C THR A 151 -10.03 -4.62 8.45
N GLU A 152 -9.37 -5.76 8.30
CA GLU A 152 -9.14 -6.73 9.38
C GLU A 152 -8.29 -6.13 10.51
N ARG A 153 -7.20 -5.44 10.20
CA ARG A 153 -6.38 -4.74 11.20
C ARG A 153 -7.23 -3.74 11.99
N ASN A 154 -8.05 -2.94 11.32
CA ASN A 154 -8.94 -1.98 11.99
C ASN A 154 -10.02 -2.69 12.82
N HIS A 155 -10.56 -3.80 12.33
CA HIS A 155 -11.52 -4.62 13.07
C HIS A 155 -10.92 -5.12 14.38
N ARG A 156 -9.71 -5.68 14.34
CA ARG A 156 -9.00 -6.15 15.54
C ARG A 156 -8.74 -5.02 16.53
N LEU A 157 -8.35 -3.85 16.04
CA LEU A 157 -8.04 -2.69 16.88
C LEU A 157 -9.27 -2.12 17.61
N PHE A 158 -10.43 -2.05 16.94
CA PHE A 158 -11.61 -1.34 17.47
C PHE A 158 -12.75 -2.25 17.94
N ARG A 159 -12.78 -3.52 17.51
CA ARG A 159 -13.88 -4.46 17.79
C ARG A 159 -13.42 -5.77 18.43
N GLY A 160 -12.11 -5.99 18.56
CA GLY A 160 -11.54 -7.08 19.35
C GLY A 160 -11.70 -8.50 18.80
N SER A 161 -12.32 -8.70 17.63
CA SER A 161 -12.38 -10.02 17.00
C SER A 161 -11.38 -10.14 15.85
N ALA A 162 -10.83 -11.35 15.69
CA ALA A 162 -9.83 -11.70 14.69
C ALA A 162 -10.36 -12.79 13.75
N SER A 163 -10.35 -12.51 12.45
CA SER A 163 -10.59 -13.50 11.41
C SER A 163 -9.34 -14.36 11.18
N THR A 164 -9.52 -15.62 10.83
CA THR A 164 -8.42 -16.48 10.38
C THR A 164 -7.91 -16.09 8.99
N PRO A 165 -6.67 -16.42 8.60
CA PRO A 165 -6.16 -16.16 7.26
C PRO A 165 -7.05 -16.75 6.13
N HIS A 166 -7.67 -17.90 6.36
CA HIS A 166 -8.61 -18.49 5.39
C HIS A 166 -9.90 -17.68 5.26
N GLN A 167 -10.48 -17.20 6.37
CA GLN A 167 -11.64 -16.29 6.31
C GLN A 167 -11.32 -14.98 5.60
N MET A 168 -10.08 -14.48 5.74
CA MET A 168 -9.62 -13.33 4.97
C MET A 168 -9.50 -13.65 3.49
N LEU A 169 -8.96 -14.82 3.13
CA LEU A 169 -8.89 -15.29 1.74
C LEU A 169 -10.29 -15.37 1.11
N ASP A 170 -11.28 -15.89 1.83
CA ASP A 170 -12.66 -15.98 1.34
C ASP A 170 -13.26 -14.60 1.06
N LYS A 171 -12.96 -13.59 1.90
CA LYS A 171 -13.33 -12.18 1.62
C LYS A 171 -12.62 -11.64 0.37
N ILE A 172 -11.34 -11.98 0.17
CA ILE A 172 -10.57 -11.55 -1.02
C ILE A 172 -11.19 -12.15 -2.29
N LYS A 173 -11.52 -13.44 -2.26
CA LYS A 173 -12.23 -14.11 -3.36
C LYS A 173 -13.54 -13.38 -3.64
N LEU A 174 -14.38 -13.17 -2.63
CA LEU A 174 -15.67 -12.50 -2.76
C LEU A 174 -15.56 -11.10 -3.38
N PHE A 175 -14.52 -10.34 -3.06
CA PHE A 175 -14.32 -8.99 -3.61
C PHE A 175 -13.67 -8.97 -5.00
N SER A 176 -13.18 -10.11 -5.49
CA SER A 176 -12.49 -10.23 -6.78
C SER A 176 -13.34 -10.92 -7.86
N TYR A 177 -14.55 -11.39 -7.52
CA TYR A 177 -15.53 -12.00 -8.43
C TYR A 177 -16.59 -11.00 -8.89
#